data_AF-A0A8H7ZY69-F1
#
_entry.id   AF-A0A8H7ZY69-F1
#
_cell.length_a   1.000
_cell.length_b   1.000
_cell.length_c   1.000
_cell.angle_alpha   90.00
_cell.angle_beta   90.00
_cell.angle_gamma   90.00
#
_symmetry.space_group_name_H-M   'P 1'
#
loop_
_entity.id
_entity.type
_entity.pdbx_description
1 polymer ?
#
loop_
_entity_poly.entity_id
_entity_poly.type
_entity_poly.pdbx_seq_one_letter_code
_entity_poly.pdbx_strand_id
1 'polypeptide(L)' 'TEESFGSLLELTWSGQKELDVSGKKRKFIDDGDEIIMTGYCQGDGYCVGFGEATGKILPAK' A
#
# COMPACT_ATOMS: atom_id res chain seq x y z
N THR A 1 -1.74 13.40 -6.07
CA THR A 1 -2.21 12.89 -7.39
C THR A 1 -3.14 11.70 -7.12
N GLU A 2 -3.76 11.06 -8.13
CA GLU A 2 -4.54 9.82 -7.88
C GLU A 2 -3.68 8.74 -7.19
N GLU A 3 -2.36 8.75 -7.42
CA GLU A 3 -1.38 7.87 -6.76
C GLU A 3 -1.19 8.16 -5.25
N SER A 4 -1.75 9.26 -4.74
CA SER A 4 -1.64 9.66 -3.33
C SER A 4 -2.85 9.23 -2.49
N PHE A 5 -3.78 8.45 -3.05
CA PHE A 5 -4.92 7.92 -2.30
C PHE A 5 -4.47 6.89 -1.24
N GLY A 6 -5.20 6.84 -0.13
CA GLY A 6 -4.80 6.08 1.06
C GLY A 6 -5.29 4.64 1.11
N SER A 7 -6.05 4.18 0.11
CA SER A 7 -6.63 2.84 0.11
C SER A 7 -6.76 2.26 -1.30
N LEU A 8 -6.77 0.93 -1.40
CA LEU A 8 -7.07 0.24 -2.66
C LEU A 8 -8.49 0.55 -3.15
N LEU A 9 -9.43 0.83 -2.24
CA LEU A 9 -10.80 1.23 -2.60
C LEU A 9 -10.80 2.50 -3.45
N GLU A 10 -10.02 3.50 -3.04
CA GLU A 10 -9.89 4.77 -3.76
C GLU A 10 -9.06 4.60 -5.04
N LEU A 11 -7.91 3.94 -4.95
CA LEU A 11 -6.99 3.71 -6.08
C LEU A 11 -7.65 2.94 -7.23
N THR A 12 -8.51 1.98 -6.91
CA THR A 12 -9.16 1.11 -7.89
C THR A 12 -10.58 1.54 -8.20
N TRP A 13 -11.04 2.65 -7.62
CA TRP A 13 -12.40 3.17 -7.77
C TRP A 13 -13.46 2.10 -7.50
N SER A 14 -13.44 1.56 -6.27
CA SER A 14 -14.27 0.41 -5.87
C SER A 14 -14.10 -0.82 -6.77
N GLY A 15 -12.87 -1.11 -7.20
CA GLY A 15 -12.55 -2.25 -8.07
C GLY A 15 -12.96 -2.09 -9.54
N GLN A 16 -13.40 -0.90 -9.97
CA GLN A 16 -13.70 -0.62 -11.37
C GLN A 16 -12.44 -0.49 -12.24
N LYS A 17 -11.33 -0.03 -11.64
CA LYS A 17 -9.99 0.04 -12.25
C LYS A 17 -9.10 -1.05 -11.68
N GLU A 18 -8.11 -1.49 -12.46
CA GLU A 18 -7.05 -2.39 -11.98
C GLU A 18 -5.81 -1.57 -11.62
N LEU A 19 -5.14 -1.94 -10.54
CA LEU A 19 -3.85 -1.40 -10.14
C LEU A 19 -2.76 -2.42 -10.46
N ASP A 20 -1.69 -1.99 -11.12
CA ASP A 20 -0.47 -2.79 -11.23
C ASP A 20 0.37 -2.60 -9.97
N VAL A 21 0.61 -3.70 -9.26
CA VAL A 21 1.47 -3.77 -8.08
C VAL A 21 2.58 -4.77 -8.38
N SER A 22 3.75 -4.25 -8.74
CA SER A 22 4.94 -5.06 -9.06
C SER A 22 4.70 -6.13 -10.13
N GLY A 23 3.95 -5.80 -11.18
CA GLY A 23 3.61 -6.70 -12.28
C GLY A 23 2.42 -7.63 -12.00
N LYS A 24 1.75 -7.48 -10.85
CA LYS A 24 0.50 -8.17 -10.52
C LYS A 24 -0.67 -7.19 -10.57
N LYS A 25 -1.78 -7.64 -11.15
CA LYS A 25 -3.02 -6.87 -11.13
C LYS A 25 -3.74 -7.06 -9.81
N ARG A 26 -4.14 -5.96 -9.19
CA ARG A 26 -4.89 -5.92 -7.93
C ARG A 26 -6.09 -4.99 -8.05
N LYS A 27 -7.15 -5.37 -7.34
CA LYS A 27 -8.34 -4.53 -7.09
C LYS A 27 -8.53 -4.34 -5.58
N PHE A 28 -8.32 -5.43 -4.84
CA PHE A 28 -8.24 -5.46 -3.39
C PHE A 28 -7.06 -6.33 -2.97
N ILE A 29 -6.90 -6.54 -1.67
CA ILE A 29 -5.85 -7.36 -1.09
C ILE A 29 -6.23 -8.84 -1.24
N ASP A 30 -5.29 -9.67 -1.66
CA ASP A 30 -5.45 -11.12 -1.75
C ASP A 30 -4.72 -11.84 -0.60
N ASP A 31 -5.11 -13.09 -0.33
CA ASP A 31 -4.39 -13.95 0.62
C ASP A 31 -2.91 -14.08 0.25
N GLY A 32 -2.04 -13.90 1.25
CA GLY A 32 -0.60 -13.94 1.09
C GLY A 32 0.03 -12.61 0.70
N ASP A 33 -0.75 -11.59 0.35
CA ASP A 33 -0.23 -10.23 0.16
C ASP A 33 0.30 -9.67 1.50
N GLU A 34 1.35 -8.87 1.42
CA GLU A 34 1.97 -8.17 2.54
C GLU A 34 1.95 -6.67 2.27
N ILE A 35 1.45 -5.90 3.24
CA ILE A 35 1.35 -4.44 3.18
C ILE A 35 2.39 -3.86 4.13
N ILE A 36 3.24 -2.98 3.60
CA ILE A 36 4.30 -2.28 4.34
C ILE A 36 4.03 -0.78 4.24
N MET A 37 3.74 -0.14 5.36
CA MET A 37 3.64 1.32 5.45
C MET A 37 4.94 1.89 6.01
N THR A 38 5.51 2.85 5.29
CA THR A 38 6.69 3.62 5.72
C THR A 38 6.37 5.10 5.71
N GLY A 39 7.07 5.86 6.54
CA GLY A 39 6.93 7.30 6.61
C GLY A 39 8.15 7.92 7.26
N TYR A 40 8.48 9.14 6.86
CA TYR A 40 9.58 9.89 7.42
C TYR A 40 9.36 11.39 7.27
N CYS A 41 10.03 12.16 8.14
CA CYS A 41 10.17 13.61 8.01
C CYS A 41 11.57 13.92 7.47
N GLN A 42 11.64 14.65 6.36
CA GLN A 42 12.89 15.12 5.76
C GLN A 42 13.27 16.49 6.34
N GLY A 43 14.47 16.58 6.93
CA GLY A 43 15.12 17.83 7.30
C GLY A 43 16.27 18.17 6.35
N ASP A 44 17.00 19.26 6.63
CA ASP A 44 18.18 19.61 5.84
C ASP A 44 19.36 18.71 6.23
N GLY A 45 19.69 17.75 5.36
CA GLY A 45 20.77 16.78 5.57
C GLY A 45 20.45 15.63 6.54
N TYR A 46 19.22 15.50 7.06
CA TYR A 46 18.82 14.39 7.94
C TYR A 46 17.38 13.92 7.71
N CYS A 47 17.06 12.72 8.21
CA CYS A 47 15.74 12.10 8.10
C CYS A 47 15.33 11.52 9.47
N VAL A 48 14.08 11.74 9.86
CA VAL A 48 13.46 11.11 11.03
C VAL A 48 12.43 10.10 10.52
N GLY A 49 12.81 8.83 10.51
CA GLY A 49 11.97 7.73 10.05
C GLY A 49 11.13 7.10 11.16
N PHE A 50 9.94 6.63 10.79
CA PHE A 50 9.04 5.90 11.69
C PHE A 50 9.30 4.38 11.72
N GLY A 51 10.17 3.87 10.84
CA GLY A 51 10.32 2.43 10.60
C GLY A 51 9.21 1.88 9.70
N GLU A 52 8.91 0.59 9.87
CA GLU A 52 7.90 -0.13 9.08
C GLU A 52 6.71 -0.53 9.96
N ALA A 53 5.50 -0.32 9.43
CA ALA A 53 4.29 -0.96 9.92
C ALA A 53 3.83 -2.00 8.89
N THR A 54 4.03 -3.27 9.21
CA THR A 54 3.86 -4.39 8.26
C THR A 54 2.77 -5.35 8.69
N GLY A 55 2.00 -5.86 7.73
CA GLY A 55 0.99 -6.89 7.97
C GLY A 55 0.79 -7.80 6.76
N LYS A 56 0.71 -9.11 7.00
CA LYS A 56 0.45 -10.12 5.98
C LYS A 56 -0.97 -10.67 6.10
N ILE A 57 -1.66 -10.79 4.97
CA ILE A 57 -3.00 -11.38 4.93
C ILE A 57 -2.87 -12.90 4.91
N LEU A 58 -3.52 -13.54 5.89
CA LEU A 58 -3.68 -14.98 5.96
C LEU A 58 -5.06 -15.37 5.45
N PRO A 59 -5.20 -16.56 4.84
CA PRO A 59 -6.51 -17.09 4.46
C PRO A 59 -7.50 -17.11 5.62
N ALA A 60 -8.77 -16.93 5.28
CA ALA A 60 -9.87 -17.12 6.22
C ALA A 60 -9.88 -18.56 6.79
N LYS A 61 -10.41 -18.72 8.00
CA LYS A 61 -10.57 -20.02 8.67
C LYS A 61 -11.81 -20.77 8.18
#